data_AF-A0A959KU77-F1
#
_entry.id   AF-A0A959KU77-F1
#
_cell.length_a   1.000
_cell.length_b   1.000
_cell.length_c   1.000
_cell.angle_alpha   90.00
_cell.angle_beta   90.00
_cell.angle_gamma   90.00
#
_symmetry.space_group_name_H-M   'P 1'
#
loop_
_entity.id
_entity.type
_entity.pdbx_description
1 polymer ?
#
loop_
_entity_poly.entity_id
_entity_poly.type
_entity_poly.pdbx_seq_one_letter_code
_entity_poly.pdbx_strand_id
1 'polypeptide(L)'
;GGDESGIYKSTDGGSNWNRLKGGLPQTDVGRIGMAISPADPDVLYAVVHAKENGGIYRSNDRGASWSKQSSYITSYPFYMQKLFCDTRDVNRIYAMDIFNQVSTDGGKSWSRLGE
;
A
#
# COMPACT_ATOMS: atom_id res chain seq x y z
N GLY A 1 -11.66 -6.28 7.98
CA GLY A 1 -10.75 -6.16 9.13
C GLY A 1 -11.59 -6.05 10.38
N GLY A 2 -10.93 -6.06 11.52
CA GLY A 2 -11.54 -5.81 12.85
C GLY A 2 -10.57 -4.99 13.69
N ASP A 3 -10.89 -4.75 14.96
CA ASP A 3 -10.22 -3.80 15.86
C ASP A 3 -8.70 -4.02 16.00
N GLU A 4 -8.25 -5.27 15.86
CA GLU A 4 -6.83 -5.67 15.91
C GLU A 4 -6.11 -5.56 14.57
N SER A 5 -6.79 -5.13 13.51
CA SER A 5 -6.14 -4.91 12.21
C SER A 5 -5.24 -3.68 12.27
N GLY A 6 -4.06 -3.79 11.68
CA GLY A 6 -3.08 -2.70 11.69
C GLY A 6 -1.72 -3.16 11.22
N ILE A 7 -0.77 -2.23 11.26
CA ILE A 7 0.64 -2.52 10.99
C ILE A 7 1.34 -2.74 12.33
N TYR A 8 2.11 -3.81 12.42
CA TYR A 8 2.85 -4.18 13.62
C TYR A 8 4.34 -4.32 13.29
N LYS A 9 5.20 -4.04 14.27
CA LYS A 9 6.64 -4.20 14.15
C LYS A 9 7.20 -4.99 15.31
N SER A 10 8.09 -5.91 15.01
CA SER A 10 8.98 -6.56 15.96
C SER A 10 10.42 -6.11 15.73
N THR A 11 11.20 -6.10 16.80
CA THR A 11 12.66 -5.84 16.81
C THR A 11 13.44 -6.96 17.50
N ASP A 12 12.77 -8.03 17.90
CA ASP A 12 13.30 -9.14 18.70
C ASP A 12 13.04 -10.50 18.03
N GLY A 13 13.10 -10.51 16.69
CA GLY A 13 12.91 -11.72 15.89
C GLY A 13 11.48 -12.24 15.86
N GLY A 14 10.49 -11.42 16.22
CA GLY A 14 9.07 -11.79 16.23
C GLY A 14 8.55 -12.26 17.59
N SER A 15 9.35 -12.15 18.66
CA SER A 15 8.96 -12.55 20.02
C SER A 15 7.89 -11.60 20.58
N ASN A 16 8.02 -10.30 20.31
CA ASN A 16 7.03 -9.28 20.62
C ASN A 16 6.70 -8.42 19.40
N TRP A 17 5.43 -8.00 19.31
CA TRP A 17 4.92 -7.17 18.21
C TRP A 17 4.23 -5.93 18.77
N ASN A 18 4.69 -4.75 18.34
CA ASN A 18 4.12 -3.47 18.73
C ASN A 18 3.27 -2.92 17.60
N ARG A 19 2.02 -2.54 17.91
CA ARG A 19 1.13 -1.87 16.94
C ARG A 19 1.67 -0.48 16.62
N LEU A 20 1.90 -0.22 15.34
CA LEU A 20 2.31 1.10 14.84
C LEU A 20 1.07 2.00 14.71
N LYS A 21 1.18 3.23 15.21
CA LYS A 21 0.06 4.20 15.19
C LYS A 21 0.42 5.54 14.58
N GLY A 22 1.70 5.92 14.55
CA GLY A 22 2.14 7.27 14.20
C GLY A 22 1.69 7.71 12.81
N GLY A 23 0.57 8.44 12.73
CA GLY A 23 -0.01 8.95 11.48
C GLY A 23 -0.89 7.97 10.68
N LEU A 24 -1.01 6.72 11.10
CA LEU A 24 -1.89 5.72 10.47
C LEU A 24 -3.35 5.89 10.93
N PRO A 25 -4.35 5.41 10.17
CA PRO A 25 -5.74 5.41 10.61
C PRO A 25 -5.91 4.71 11.96
N GLN A 26 -6.63 5.36 12.88
CA GLN A 26 -6.94 4.80 14.21
C GLN A 26 -8.30 4.09 14.26
N THR A 27 -9.04 4.11 13.16
CA THR A 27 -10.31 3.41 12.97
C THR A 27 -10.08 1.99 12.42
N ASP A 28 -11.16 1.25 12.22
CA ASP A 28 -11.09 -0.08 11.61
C ASP A 28 -10.48 -0.02 10.22
N VAL A 29 -9.41 -0.78 10.04
CA VAL A 29 -8.72 -0.94 8.76
C VAL A 29 -9.01 -2.32 8.18
N GLY A 30 -9.13 -2.35 6.86
CA GLY A 30 -9.26 -3.54 6.04
C GLY A 30 -7.89 -4.12 5.66
N ARG A 31 -7.80 -4.68 4.45
CA ARG A 31 -6.54 -5.22 3.94
C ARG A 31 -5.49 -4.12 3.82
N ILE A 32 -4.26 -4.46 4.17
CA ILE A 32 -3.10 -3.59 4.06
C ILE A 32 -2.09 -4.28 3.16
N GLY A 33 -1.61 -3.57 2.15
CA GLY A 33 -0.44 -3.95 1.36
C GLY A 33 0.77 -3.16 1.85
N MET A 34 1.94 -3.76 1.91
CA MET A 34 3.17 -3.09 2.34
C MET A 34 4.35 -3.44 1.43
N ALA A 35 5.29 -2.51 1.34
CA ALA A 35 6.57 -2.71 0.70
C ALA A 35 7.67 -1.97 1.49
N ILE A 36 8.84 -2.58 1.61
CA ILE A 36 10.05 -1.94 2.14
C ILE A 36 10.91 -1.60 0.93
N SER A 37 11.44 -0.39 0.88
CA SER A 37 12.28 0.03 -0.24
C SER A 37 13.62 -0.71 -0.21
N PRO A 38 14.03 -1.38 -1.30
CA PRO A 38 15.38 -1.92 -1.42
C PRO A 38 16.45 -0.84 -1.59
N ALA A 39 16.08 0.34 -2.09
CA ALA A 39 16.98 1.48 -2.27
C ALA A 39 17.33 2.17 -0.94
N ASP A 40 16.42 2.11 0.03
CA ASP A 40 16.60 2.64 1.39
C ASP A 40 15.69 1.89 2.38
N PRO A 41 16.24 0.97 3.21
CA PRO A 41 15.45 0.19 4.17
C PRO A 41 14.73 1.00 5.25
N ASP A 42 15.01 2.30 5.38
CA ASP A 42 14.31 3.18 6.32
C ASP A 42 12.98 3.65 5.74
N VAL A 43 12.83 3.57 4.42
CA VAL A 43 11.63 3.96 3.69
C VAL A 43 10.69 2.78 3.49
N LEU A 44 9.47 2.92 4.01
CA LEU A 44 8.40 1.94 3.87
C LEU A 44 7.18 2.57 3.22
N TYR A 45 6.48 1.78 2.42
CA TYR A 45 5.20 2.15 1.84
C TYR A 45 4.10 1.20 2.31
N ALA A 46 2.91 1.73 2.51
CA ALA A 46 1.72 0.95 2.79
C ALA A 46 0.54 1.49 1.99
N VAL A 47 -0.33 0.60 1.53
CA VAL A 47 -1.66 0.91 1.00
C VAL A 47 -2.66 0.37 2.00
N VAL A 48 -3.46 1.25 2.59
CA VAL A 48 -4.35 0.93 3.70
C VAL A 48 -5.79 1.12 3.25
N HIS A 49 -6.56 0.04 3.18
CA HIS A 49 -8.00 0.14 3.02
C HIS A 49 -8.63 0.52 4.37
N ALA A 50 -9.36 1.62 4.44
CA ALA A 50 -10.07 2.05 5.64
C ALA A 50 -11.27 2.92 5.24
N LYS A 51 -12.32 2.93 6.07
CA LYS A 51 -13.51 3.75 5.83
C LYS A 51 -13.16 5.25 5.82
N GLU A 52 -12.30 5.64 6.77
CA GLU A 52 -11.78 6.99 6.89
C GLU A 52 -10.26 6.93 6.82
N ASN A 53 -9.67 7.89 6.12
CA ASN A 53 -8.22 8.00 5.94
C ASN A 53 -7.54 6.83 5.19
N GLY A 54 -8.26 5.99 4.42
CA GLY A 54 -7.62 5.01 3.53
C GLY A 54 -6.73 5.64 2.46
N GLY A 55 -5.68 4.93 2.02
CA GLY A 55 -4.78 5.41 0.96
C GLY A 55 -3.34 4.90 1.05
N ILE A 56 -2.44 5.59 0.33
CA ILE A 56 -0.99 5.34 0.35
C ILE A 56 -0.35 6.11 1.50
N TYR A 57 0.48 5.41 2.26
CA TYR A 57 1.28 5.91 3.36
C TYR A 57 2.75 5.65 3.11
N ARG A 58 3.59 6.58 3.56
CA ARG A 58 5.05 6.45 3.54
C ARG A 58 5.61 6.70 4.94
N SER A 59 6.57 5.89 5.35
CA SER A 59 7.44 6.14 6.50
C SER A 59 8.87 6.34 5.99
N ASN A 60 9.65 7.18 6.66
CA ASN A 60 11.09 7.37 6.41
C ASN A 60 11.94 6.99 7.63
N ASP A 61 11.35 6.29 8.61
CA ASP A 61 11.96 6.00 9.91
C ASP A 61 11.65 4.57 10.38
N ARG A 62 11.67 3.62 9.44
CA ARG A 62 11.40 2.20 9.70
C ARG A 62 10.03 1.95 10.36
N GLY A 63 9.03 2.75 10.01
CA GLY A 63 7.64 2.64 10.46
C GLY A 63 7.31 3.33 11.78
N ALA A 64 8.23 4.11 12.38
CA ALA A 64 7.95 4.83 13.62
C ALA A 64 6.90 5.94 13.42
N SER A 65 6.96 6.64 12.28
CA SER A 65 5.96 7.60 11.83
C SER A 65 5.61 7.41 10.36
N TRP A 66 4.37 7.73 10.02
CA TRP A 66 3.79 7.59 8.69
C TRP A 66 3.14 8.88 8.25
N SER A 67 3.29 9.19 6.97
CA SER A 67 2.68 10.32 6.30
C SER A 67 1.84 9.82 5.13
N LYS A 68 0.56 10.21 5.09
CA LYS A 68 -0.31 9.90 3.97
C LYS A 68 0.17 10.64 2.71
N GLN A 69 0.38 9.91 1.62
CA GLN A 69 0.84 10.44 0.33
C GLN A 69 -0.33 10.70 -0.62
N SER A 70 -1.31 9.79 -0.63
CA SER A 70 -2.50 9.92 -1.48
C SER A 70 -3.65 9.11 -0.90
N SER A 71 -4.86 9.31 -1.43
CA SER A 71 -6.04 8.48 -1.16
C SER A 71 -6.11 7.22 -2.04
N TYR A 72 -5.10 6.95 -2.88
CA TYR A 72 -5.13 5.83 -3.81
C TYR A 72 -5.22 4.49 -3.07
N ILE A 73 -6.15 3.66 -3.54
CA ILE A 73 -6.34 2.27 -3.15
C ILE A 73 -6.60 1.47 -4.43
N THR A 74 -6.19 0.20 -4.45
CA THR A 74 -6.42 -0.67 -5.60
C THR A 74 -7.91 -0.97 -5.77
N SER A 75 -8.37 -1.14 -7.01
CA SER A 75 -9.79 -1.35 -7.36
C SER A 75 -10.44 -2.56 -6.69
N TYR A 76 -9.64 -3.60 -6.37
CA TYR A 76 -10.09 -4.73 -5.55
C TYR A 76 -9.18 -4.90 -4.33
N PRO A 77 -9.44 -4.16 -3.24
CA PRO A 77 -8.57 -4.12 -2.06
C PRO A 77 -8.30 -5.49 -1.43
N PHE A 78 -9.26 -6.41 -1.53
CA PHE A 78 -9.12 -7.77 -1.01
C PHE A 78 -8.13 -8.64 -1.78
N TYR A 79 -7.96 -8.39 -3.08
CA TYR A 79 -7.19 -9.24 -3.98
C TYR A 79 -5.89 -8.59 -4.46
N MET A 80 -5.95 -7.32 -4.83
CA MET A 80 -4.91 -6.65 -5.62
C MET A 80 -3.99 -5.73 -4.80
N GLN A 81 -4.33 -5.46 -3.53
CA GLN A 81 -3.68 -4.45 -2.69
C GLN A 81 -2.25 -4.84 -2.27
N LYS A 82 -1.33 -4.75 -3.22
CA LYS A 82 0.11 -5.00 -3.12
C LYS A 82 0.86 -3.84 -3.76
N LEU A 83 1.93 -3.43 -3.09
CA LEU A 83 2.88 -2.44 -3.59
C LEU A 83 4.22 -3.12 -3.86
N PHE A 84 4.95 -2.58 -4.82
CA PHE A 84 6.34 -2.93 -5.10
C PHE A 84 7.15 -1.65 -5.19
N CYS A 85 8.31 -1.63 -4.56
CA CYS A 85 9.24 -0.50 -4.69
C CYS A 85 10.21 -0.76 -5.82
N ASP A 86 10.61 0.30 -6.52
CA ASP A 86 11.76 0.26 -7.41
C ASP A 86 13.03 0.02 -6.59
N THR A 87 13.96 -0.76 -7.15
CA THR A 87 15.20 -1.14 -6.46
C THR A 87 16.26 -0.03 -6.37
N ARG A 88 16.10 1.06 -7.15
CA ARG A 88 17.08 2.15 -7.26
C ARG A 88 16.47 3.50 -6.96
N ASP A 89 15.25 3.75 -7.42
CA ASP A 89 14.53 5.00 -7.16
C ASP A 89 13.59 4.83 -5.97
N VAL A 90 13.99 5.32 -4.80
CA VAL A 90 13.21 5.23 -3.56
C VAL A 90 11.79 5.80 -3.68
N ASN A 91 11.56 6.72 -4.63
CA ASN A 91 10.27 7.38 -4.82
C ASN A 91 9.38 6.68 -5.86
N ARG A 92 9.90 5.70 -6.60
CA ARG A 92 9.13 4.97 -7.60
C ARG A 92 8.54 3.70 -6.99
N ILE A 93 7.21 3.63 -7.00
CA ILE A 93 6.45 2.48 -6.53
C ILE A 93 5.43 2.06 -7.57
N TYR A 94 5.11 0.76 -7.58
CA TYR A 94 4.15 0.15 -8.47
C TYR A 94 3.02 -0.44 -7.64
N ALA A 95 1.80 -0.04 -7.94
CA ALA A 95 0.60 -0.68 -7.39
C ALA A 95 0.11 -1.74 -8.36
N MET A 96 -0.16 -2.94 -7.85
CA MET A 96 -0.85 -3.95 -8.64
C MET A 96 -2.34 -3.62 -8.62
N ASP A 97 -2.90 -3.27 -9.76
CA ASP A 97 -4.32 -2.93 -9.89
C ASP A 97 -4.91 -3.57 -11.16
N ILE A 98 -6.23 -3.43 -11.36
CA ILE A 98 -6.87 -3.79 -12.63
C ILE A 98 -6.67 -2.63 -13.61
N PHE A 99 -5.94 -2.87 -14.68
CA PHE A 99 -5.60 -1.85 -15.66
C PHE A 99 -6.59 -1.82 -16.83
N ASN A 100 -6.78 -0.62 -17.38
CA ASN A 100 -7.82 -0.32 -18.37
C ASN A 100 -7.57 -0.92 -19.75
N GLN A 101 -8.65 -0.98 -20.53
CA GLN A 101 -8.79 -1.60 -21.84
C GLN A 101 -9.64 -0.69 -22.76
N VAL A 102 -9.47 -0.74 -24.08
CA VAL A 102 -10.16 0.06 -25.12
C VAL A 102 -10.40 -0.80 -26.34
N SER A 103 -11.64 -0.83 -26.81
CA SER A 103 -12.03 -1.50 -28.04
C SER A 103 -12.33 -0.47 -29.11
N THR A 104 -11.78 -0.64 -30.32
CA THR A 104 -12.12 0.22 -31.47
C THR A 104 -12.93 -0.48 -32.56
N ASP A 105 -13.41 -1.71 -32.32
CA ASP A 105 -14.08 -2.54 -33.33
C ASP A 105 -15.41 -3.19 -32.85
N GLY A 106 -16.05 -2.58 -31.84
CA GLY A 106 -17.33 -3.04 -31.31
C GLY A 106 -17.25 -4.22 -30.33
N GLY A 107 -16.15 -4.33 -29.58
CA GLY A 107 -15.94 -5.35 -28.55
C GLY A 107 -15.29 -6.64 -29.06
N LYS A 108 -14.85 -6.67 -30.32
CA LYS A 108 -14.15 -7.81 -30.92
C LYS A 108 -12.68 -7.82 -30.52
N SER A 109 -12.10 -6.65 -30.27
CA SER A 109 -10.77 -6.45 -29.69
C SER A 109 -10.80 -5.41 -28.59
N TRP A 110 -9.90 -5.53 -27.61
CA TRP A 110 -9.66 -4.62 -26.50
C TRP A 110 -8.15 -4.36 -26.39
N SER A 111 -7.71 -3.18 -25.97
CA SER A 111 -6.31 -2.84 -25.79
C SER A 111 -6.12 -1.97 -24.57
N ARG A 112 -5.05 -2.10 -23.79
CA ARG A 112 -4.83 -1.14 -22.72
C ARG A 112 -4.80 0.26 -23.28
N LEU A 113 -5.49 1.17 -22.61
CA LEU A 113 -5.53 2.55 -23.07
C LEU A 113 -4.13 3.19 -23.10
N GLY A 114 -3.14 2.58 -22.40
CA GLY A 114 -1.79 3.10 -22.21
C GLY A 114 -1.79 4.05 -21.04
N GLU A 115 -0.93 3.75 -20.05
CA GLU A 115 -0.85 4.38 -18.73
C GLU A 115 -0.03 5.68 -18.74
#